data_AF-A0A102D979-F1
#
_entry.id   AF-A0A102D979-F1
#
_cell.length_a   1.000
_cell.length_b   1.000
_cell.length_c   1.000
_cell.angle_alpha   90.00
_cell.angle_beta   90.00
_cell.angle_gamma   90.00
#
_symmetry.space_group_name_H-M   'P 1'
#
loop_
_entity.id
_entity.type
_entity.pdbx_description
1 polymer ?
#
loop_
_entity_poly.entity_id
_entity_poly.type
_entity_poly.pdbx_seq_one_letter_code
_entity_poly.pdbx_strand_id
1 'polypeptide(L)' 'MRTRQRICKAKKSYPDHATAAAVAARFDHAVRPYRCDRCHAWHLTSRLKGKRIPRPDRNVPPDRSVPNTTD' A
#
# COMPACT_ATOMS: atom_id res chain seq x y z
N MET A 1 18.48 5.38 -4.27
CA MET A 1 17.95 4.34 -5.19
C MET A 1 17.12 5.04 -6.26
N ARG A 2 17.62 5.18 -7.51
CA ARG A 2 16.92 5.94 -8.56
C ARG A 2 15.78 5.13 -9.17
N THR A 3 14.56 5.66 -9.14
CA THR A 3 13.40 5.07 -9.81
C THR A 3 13.62 4.99 -11.33
N ARG A 4 13.40 3.81 -11.94
CA ARG A 4 13.46 3.65 -13.41
C ARG A 4 12.44 4.58 -14.09
N GLN A 5 12.78 5.15 -15.26
CA GLN A 5 11.90 6.12 -15.95
C GLN A 5 10.51 5.57 -16.26
N ARG A 6 10.42 4.32 -16.72
CA ARG A 6 9.15 3.65 -17.00
C ARG A 6 8.25 3.56 -15.76
N ILE A 7 8.83 3.28 -14.59
CA ILE A 7 8.10 3.25 -13.31
C ILE A 7 7.65 4.67 -12.93
N CYS A 8 8.51 5.67 -13.11
CA CYS A 8 8.16 7.07 -12.87
C CYS A 8 6.97 7.52 -13.73
N LYS A 9 6.97 7.22 -15.03
CA LYS A 9 5.87 7.55 -15.95
C LYS A 9 4.58 6.81 -15.64
N ALA A 10 4.66 5.58 -15.13
CA ALA A 10 3.49 4.80 -14.74
C ALA A 10 2.85 5.27 -13.41
N LYS A 11 3.56 6.06 -12.60
CA LYS A 11 3.04 6.55 -11.32
C LYS A 11 2.21 7.81 -11.51
N LYS A 12 1.10 7.90 -10.77
CA LYS A 12 0.32 9.14 -10.66
C LYS A 12 1.17 10.24 -10.02
N SER A 13 1.22 11.40 -10.66
CA SER A 13 1.90 12.60 -10.18
C SER A 13 0.90 13.58 -9.58
N TYR A 14 1.29 14.23 -8.49
CA TYR A 14 0.52 15.29 -7.85
C TYR A 14 1.33 16.60 -7.89
N PRO A 15 0.65 17.75 -8.05
CA PRO A 15 1.31 19.05 -8.21
C PRO A 15 2.00 19.51 -6.92
N ASP A 16 1.42 19.21 -5.76
CA ASP A 16 1.92 19.65 -4.47
C ASP A 16 1.81 18.55 -3.39
N HIS A 17 2.49 18.76 -2.27
CA HIS A 17 2.52 17.83 -1.15
C HIS A 17 1.15 17.68 -0.47
N ALA A 18 0.39 18.77 -0.33
CA ALA A 18 -0.90 18.76 0.37
C ALA A 18 -1.93 17.94 -0.42
N THR A 19 -2.00 18.11 -1.73
CA THR A 19 -2.81 17.27 -2.62
C THR A 19 -2.40 15.81 -2.52
N ALA A 20 -1.10 15.52 -2.55
CA ALA A 20 -0.62 14.15 -2.41
C ALA A 20 -0.98 13.54 -1.04
N ALA A 21 -0.87 14.31 0.04
CA ALA A 21 -1.23 13.89 1.39
C ALA A 21 -2.74 13.67 1.55
N ALA A 22 -3.57 14.54 0.99
CA ALA A 22 -5.03 14.38 0.99
C ALA A 22 -5.45 13.11 0.26
N VAL A 23 -4.78 12.76 -0.85
CA VAL A 23 -5.04 11.50 -1.56
C VAL A 23 -4.48 10.31 -0.78
N ALA A 24 -3.32 10.44 -0.13
CA ALA A 24 -2.76 9.40 0.73
C ALA A 24 -3.72 9.00 1.86
N ALA A 25 -4.41 9.97 2.46
CA ALA A 25 -5.38 9.75 3.53
C ALA A 25 -6.63 8.96 3.10
N ARG A 26 -6.91 8.86 1.79
CA ARG A 26 -8.06 8.11 1.25
C ARG A 26 -7.80 6.62 1.09
N PHE A 27 -6.57 6.15 1.30
CA PHE A 27 -6.24 4.74 1.22
C PHE A 27 -6.35 4.08 2.58
N ASP A 28 -6.96 2.89 2.63
CA ASP A 28 -7.08 2.08 3.85
C ASP A 28 -5.74 1.55 4.37
N HIS A 29 -4.68 1.67 3.58
CA HIS A 29 -3.35 1.18 3.90
C HIS A 29 -2.32 2.30 3.93
N ALA A 30 -1.24 2.09 4.69
CA ALA A 30 -0.20 3.09 4.88
C ALA A 30 0.57 3.43 3.59
N VAL A 31 0.13 4.50 2.93
CA VAL A 31 0.80 5.19 1.83
C VAL A 31 1.36 6.53 2.29
N ARG A 32 2.50 6.93 1.72
CA ARG A 32 3.13 8.22 1.99
C ARG A 32 3.46 8.97 0.70
N PRO A 33 3.27 10.29 0.68
CA PRO A 33 3.82 11.13 -0.37
C PRO A 33 5.34 11.17 -0.28
N TYR A 34 6.01 11.15 -1.43
CA TYR A 34 7.44 11.40 -1.53
C TYR A 34 7.74 12.22 -2.78
N ARG A 35 8.76 13.08 -2.70
CA ARG A 35 9.24 13.84 -3.86
C ARG A 35 10.16 12.97 -4.70
N CYS A 36 9.88 12.85 -5.98
CA CYS A 36 10.66 12.00 -6.88
C CYS A 36 11.97 12.67 -7.28
N ASP A 37 13.11 12.02 -7.08
CA ASP A 37 14.42 12.52 -7.50
C ASP A 37 14.59 12.65 -9.02
N ARG A 38 13.64 12.12 -9.81
CA ARG A 38 13.71 12.11 -11.28
C ARG A 38 12.85 13.18 -11.94
N CYS A 39 11.57 13.24 -11.61
CA CYS A 39 10.62 14.18 -12.21
C CYS A 39 10.28 15.35 -11.28
N HIS A 40 10.80 15.35 -10.05
CA HIS A 40 10.55 16.35 -9.01
C HIS A 40 9.08 16.54 -8.59
N ALA A 41 8.16 15.77 -9.17
CA ALA A 41 6.76 15.71 -8.78
C ALA A 41 6.54 14.87 -7.52
N TRP A 42 5.37 15.02 -6.92
CA TRP A 42 4.94 14.24 -5.77
C TRP A 42 4.28 12.93 -6.22
N HIS A 43 4.73 11.83 -5.64
CA HIS A 43 4.19 10.50 -5.87
C HIS A 43 3.82 9.83 -4.56
N LEU A 44 2.96 8.82 -4.63
CA LEU A 44 2.68 7.95 -3.50
C LEU A 44 3.58 6.70 -3.52
N THR A 45 3.92 6.24 -2.32
CA THR A 45 4.56 4.96 -2.09
C THR A 45 3.90 4.28 -0.90
N SER A 46 3.56 2.99 -1.04
CA SER A 46 3.07 2.21 0.10
C SER A 46 4.24 1.60 0.87
N ARG A 47 4.12 1.53 2.20
CA ARG A 47 5.07 0.78 3.04
C ARG A 47 4.83 -0.72 3.02
N LEU A 48 3.69 -1.15 2.48
CA LEU A 48 3.32 -2.57 2.35
C LEU A 48 3.86 -3.20 1.07
N LYS A 49 4.30 -2.38 0.09
CA LYS A 49 4.86 -2.87 -1.16
C LYS A 49 6.08 -3.75 -0.87
N GLY A 50 6.00 -5.03 -1.20
CA GLY A 50 7.07 -6.01 -1.01
C GLY A 50 7.10 -6.68 0.36
N LYS A 51 6.19 -6.35 1.28
CA LYS A 51 6.02 -7.13 2.50
C LYS A 51 5.34 -8.46 2.15
N ARG A 52 5.98 -9.57 2.50
CA ARG A 52 5.41 -10.90 2.36
C ARG A 52 4.22 -11.01 3.31
N ILE A 53 3.02 -11.23 2.78
CA ILE A 53 1.85 -11.58 3.62
C ILE A 53 2.17 -12.95 4.22
N PRO A 54 2.20 -13.10 5.56
CA PRO A 54 2.36 -14.42 6.18
C PRO A 54 1.25 -15.34 5.66
N ARG A 55 1.61 -16.53 5.17
CA ARG A 55 0.61 -17.56 4.93
C ARG A 55 -0.02 -17.87 6.30
N PRO A 56 -1.36 -17.99 6.41
CA PRO A 56 -1.95 -18.50 7.64
C PRO A 56 -1.26 -19.83 7.99
N ASP A 57 -0.86 -19.95 9.25
CA ASP A 57 -0.22 -21.16 9.74
C ASP A 57 -1.19 -22.33 9.54
N ARG A 58 -0.76 -23.35 8.79
CA ARG A 58 -1.55 -24.55 8.52
C ARG A 58 -1.77 -25.39 9.78
N ASN A 59 -1.03 -25.10 10.85
CA ASN A 59 -1.07 -25.82 12.10
C ASN A 59 -1.98 -25.17 13.16
N VAL A 60 -2.68 -24.08 12.83
CA VAL A 60 -3.76 -23.56 13.66
C VAL A 60 -5.02 -24.38 13.34
N PRO A 61 -5.48 -25.26 14.25
CA PRO A 61 -6.74 -25.97 14.03
C PRO A 61 -7.87 -24.95 13.85
N PRO A 62 -8.84 -25.19 12.96
CA PRO A 62 -10.00 -24.32 12.85
C PRO A 62 -10.64 -24.21 14.23
N ASP A 63 -10.88 -22.97 14.65
CA ASP A 63 -11.52 -22.67 15.92
C ASP A 63 -12.82 -23.46 16.02
N ARG A 64 -12.88 -24.43 16.94
CA ARG A 64 -14.04 -25.31 17.17
C ARG A 64 -15.16 -24.59 17.91
N SER A 65 -15.02 -23.29 18.18
CA SER A 65 -15.96 -22.49 18.98
C SER A 65 -17.10 -21.89 18.16
N VAL A 66 -17.26 -22.24 16.88
CA VAL A 66 -18.46 -21.88 16.11
C VAL A 66 -19.54 -22.94 16.37
N PRO A 67 -20.58 -22.67 17.18
CA PRO A 67 -21.70 -23.58 17.28
C PRO A 67 -22.40 -23.65 15.92
N ASN A 68 -22.52 -24.85 15.36
CA ASN A 68 -23.41 -25.12 14.23
C ASN A 68 -24.84 -24.87 14.71
N THR A 69 -25.39 -23.69 14.42
CA THR A 69 -26.84 -23.49 14.41
C THR A 69 -27.36 -24.12 13.13
N THR A 70 -27.88 -25.34 13.24
CA THR A 70 -28.70 -25.98 12.20
C THR A 70 -30.12 -26.07 12.76
N ASP A 71 -31.08 -25.50 12.02
CA ASP A 71 -32.53 -25.69 12.19
C ASP A 71 -32.96 -26.94 11.41
#